data_AF-A0A1M3BM25-F1
#
_entry.id   AF-A0A1M3BM25-F1
#
_cell.length_a   1.000
_cell.length_b   1.000
_cell.length_c   1.000
_cell.angle_alpha   90.00
_cell.angle_beta   90.00
_cell.angle_gamma   90.00
#
_symmetry.space_group_name_H-M   'P 1'
#
loop_
_entity.id
_entity.type
_entity.pdbx_description
1 polymer ?
#
loop_
_entity_poly.entity_id
_entity_poly.type
_entity_poly.pdbx_seq_one_letter_code
_entity_poly.pdbx_strand_id
1 'polypeptide(L)' 'MFAIGVPMAPGQGVAIEASLSELMERLAPWDTGRRYLNFAENVGGTRRGFEPAGYARLRRARATCDPDELFLPAHAITE' A
#
# COMPACT_ATOMS: atom_id res chain seq x y z
N MET A 1 0.79 -2.03 9.64
CA MET A 1 2.13 -1.63 10.14
C MET A 1 3.10 -1.45 8.97
N PHE A 2 4.24 -0.77 9.14
CA PHE A 2 5.28 -0.57 8.12
C PHE A 2 6.67 -0.64 8.76
N ALA A 3 7.67 -1.07 8.00
CA ALA A 3 9.07 -1.10 8.40
C ALA A 3 9.95 -0.83 7.18
N ILE A 4 11.12 -0.25 7.41
CA ILE A 4 12.10 0.09 6.36
C ILE A 4 13.47 -0.45 6.77
N GLY A 5 14.22 -0.93 5.80
CA GLY A 5 15.65 -1.20 5.95
C GLY A 5 16.44 -0.39 4.94
N VAL A 6 17.55 0.20 5.38
CA VAL A 6 18.40 1.03 4.54
C VAL A 6 19.61 0.19 4.12
N PRO A 7 19.77 -0.16 2.83
CA PRO A 7 20.97 -0.83 2.36
C PRO A 7 22.16 0.13 2.47
N MET A 8 23.20 -0.29 3.18
CA MET A 8 24.45 0.45 3.36
C MET A 8 25.55 -0.05 2.42
N ALA A 9 25.32 -1.17 1.72
CA ALA A 9 26.19 -1.76 0.72
C ALA A 9 25.36 -2.46 -0.38
N PRO A 10 25.93 -2.62 -1.60
CA PRO A 10 25.29 -3.39 -2.66
C PRO A 10 24.96 -4.83 -2.24
N GLY A 11 23.86 -5.38 -2.76
CA GLY A 11 23.46 -6.76 -2.52
C GLY A 11 22.67 -7.01 -1.22
N GLN A 12 22.45 -5.99 -0.38
CA GLN A 12 21.73 -6.15 0.89
C GLN A 12 20.19 -6.18 0.74
N GLY A 13 19.64 -5.76 -0.40
CA GLY A 13 18.19 -5.61 -0.59
C GLY A 13 17.39 -6.87 -0.28
N VAL A 14 17.80 -8.03 -0.82
CA VAL A 14 17.12 -9.32 -0.60
C VAL A 14 17.10 -9.71 0.89
N ALA A 15 18.22 -9.54 1.59
CA ALA A 15 18.31 -9.85 3.02
C ALA A 15 17.45 -8.90 3.87
N ILE A 16 17.38 -7.62 3.48
CA ILE A 16 16.51 -6.64 4.11
C ILE A 16 15.04 -7.02 3.90
N GLU A 17 14.61 -7.28 2.67
CA GLU A 17 13.23 -7.67 2.35
C GLU A 17 12.78 -8.92 3.12
N ALA A 18 13.65 -9.94 3.22
CA ALA A 18 13.38 -11.15 4.01
C ALA A 18 13.19 -10.83 5.49
N SER A 19 14.08 -9.99 6.06
CA SER A 19 14.02 -9.59 7.47
C SER A 19 12.76 -8.77 7.79
N LEU A 20 12.39 -7.86 6.88
CA LEU A 20 11.17 -7.06 7.02
C LEU A 20 9.92 -7.94 6.93
N SER A 21 9.91 -8.95 6.05
CA SER A 21 8.80 -9.89 5.94
C SER A 21 8.59 -10.68 7.23
N GLU A 22 9.67 -11.24 7.81
CA GLU A 22 9.60 -11.95 9.10
C GLU A 22 9.12 -11.04 10.23
N LEU A 23 9.64 -9.80 10.30
CA LEU A 23 9.22 -8.82 11.29
C LEU A 23 7.72 -8.53 11.19
N MET A 24 7.22 -8.34 9.97
CA MET A 24 5.81 -8.04 9.71
C MET A 24 4.91 -9.23 10.07
N GLU A 25 5.32 -10.47 9.82
CA GLU A 25 4.60 -11.67 10.25
C GLU A 25 4.49 -11.75 11.77
N ARG A 26 5.60 -11.51 12.49
CA ARG A 26 5.62 -11.53 13.95
C ARG A 26 4.72 -10.46 14.55
N LEU A 27 4.57 -9.32 13.87
CA LEU A 27 3.76 -8.19 14.33
C LEU A 27 2.30 -8.22 13.84
N ALA A 28 1.93 -9.22 13.03
CA ALA A 28 0.57 -9.37 12.50
C ALA A 28 -0.56 -9.33 13.57
N PRO A 29 -0.40 -9.89 14.79
CA PRO A 29 -1.45 -9.84 15.81
C PRO A 29 -1.84 -8.42 16.27
N TRP A 30 -0.96 -7.44 16.07
CA TRP A 30 -1.19 -6.03 16.41
C TRP A 30 -1.55 -5.18 15.19
N ASP A 31 -1.61 -5.76 13.99
CA ASP A 31 -2.00 -5.03 12.79
C ASP A 31 -3.51 -4.75 12.79
N THR A 32 -3.88 -3.49 12.56
CA THR A 32 -5.29 -3.06 12.52
C THR A 32 -5.96 -3.38 11.18
N GLY A 33 -5.21 -3.93 10.22
CA GLY A 33 -5.65 -4.16 8.86
C GLY A 33 -5.78 -2.89 8.00
N ARG A 34 -5.51 -1.71 8.57
CA ARG A 34 -5.48 -0.42 7.85
C ARG A 34 -4.13 -0.16 7.21
N ARG A 35 -4.11 0.65 6.16
CA ARG A 35 -2.88 1.07 5.48
C ARG A 35 -2.78 2.58 5.36
N TYR A 36 -1.62 3.13 5.71
CA TYR A 36 -1.25 4.47 5.27
C TYR A 36 -0.57 4.37 3.91
N LEU A 37 -1.25 4.84 2.85
CA LEU A 37 -0.83 4.58 1.47
C LEU A 37 0.54 5.20 1.12
N ASN A 38 0.96 6.26 1.80
CA ASN A 38 2.27 6.86 1.56
C ASN A 38 3.44 5.93 1.95
N PHE A 39 3.19 4.89 2.74
CA PHE A 39 4.18 3.86 3.11
C PHE A 39 3.89 2.49 2.47
N ALA A 40 2.89 2.39 1.59
CA ALA A 40 2.59 1.15 0.90
C ALA A 40 3.48 1.04 -0.35
N GLU A 41 4.55 0.25 -0.27
CA GLU A 41 5.46 0.06 -1.41
C GLU A 41 4.90 -0.89 -2.47
N ASN A 42 4.11 -1.87 -2.03
CA ASN A 42 3.52 -2.88 -2.91
C ASN A 42 2.13 -2.48 -3.39
N VAL A 43 1.86 -2.73 -4.67
CA VAL A 43 0.53 -2.59 -5.27
C VAL A 43 -0.45 -3.51 -4.55
N GLY A 44 -1.67 -3.00 -4.31
CA GLY A 44 -2.76 -3.76 -3.72
C GLY A 44 -3.16 -3.29 -2.32
N GLY A 45 -4.40 -3.60 -1.95
CA GLY A 45 -4.96 -3.19 -0.67
C GLY A 45 -5.24 -1.69 -0.55
N THR A 46 -5.32 -0.93 -1.66
CA THR A 46 -5.67 0.50 -1.66
C THR A 46 -6.94 0.78 -0.84
N ARG A 47 -7.94 -0.10 -0.94
CA ARG A 47 -9.19 -0.03 -0.15
C ARG A 47 -8.96 0.01 1.36
N ARG A 48 -7.90 -0.63 1.88
CA ARG A 48 -7.57 -0.63 3.32
C ARG A 48 -7.08 0.73 3.82
N GLY A 49 -6.71 1.64 2.92
CA GLY A 49 -6.32 3.01 3.28
C GLY A 49 -7.46 4.00 3.44
N PHE A 50 -8.70 3.57 3.14
CA PHE A 50 -9.88 4.42 3.24
C PHE A 50 -10.98 3.74 4.03
N GLU A 51 -11.86 4.53 4.63
CA GLU A 51 -13.15 4.03 5.06
C GLU A 51 -13.98 3.55 3.85
N PRO A 52 -14.85 2.54 3.99
CA PRO A 52 -15.66 2.03 2.87
C PRO A 52 -16.45 3.12 2.14
N ALA A 53 -17.06 4.05 2.88
CA ALA A 53 -17.78 5.18 2.29
C ALA A 53 -16.86 6.16 1.55
N GLY A 54 -15.65 6.39 2.08
CA GLY A 54 -14.63 7.22 1.43
C GLY A 54 -14.13 6.59 0.14
N TYR A 55 -13.85 5.29 0.15
CA TYR A 55 -13.44 4.54 -1.05
C TYR A 55 -14.51 4.59 -2.14
N ALA A 56 -15.78 4.37 -1.77
CA ALA A 56 -16.90 4.46 -2.71
C ALA A 56 -17.05 5.86 -3.31
N ARG A 57 -16.81 6.92 -2.53
CA ARG A 57 -16.82 8.30 -3.02
C ARG A 57 -15.66 8.56 -3.99
N LEU A 58 -14.46 8.08 -3.69
CA LEU A 58 -13.29 8.22 -4.57
C LEU A 58 -13.50 7.49 -5.90
N ARG A 59 -14.12 6.30 -5.87
CA ARG A 59 -14.45 5.54 -7.09
C ARG A 59 -15.37 6.35 -8.00
N ARG A 60 -16.42 6.97 -7.45
CA ARG A 60 -17.31 7.86 -8.21
C ARG A 60 -16.55 9.06 -8.78
N ALA A 61 -15.69 9.69 -7.98
CA ALA A 61 -14.88 10.83 -8.43
C ALA A 61 -13.92 10.44 -9.57
N ARG A 62 -13.30 9.26 -9.50
CA ARG A 62 -12.44 8.74 -10.59
C ARG A 62 -13.27 8.53 -11.87
N ALA A 63 -14.43 7.89 -11.77
CA ALA A 63 -15.31 7.68 -12.92
C ALA A 63 -15.79 8.99 -13.58
N THR A 64 -15.92 10.09 -12.81
CA THR A 64 -16.33 11.39 -13.36
C THR A 64 -15.16 12.21 -13.90
N CYS A 65 -13.99 12.14 -13.26
CA CYS A 65 -12.86 13.03 -13.55
C CYS A 65 -11.79 12.39 -14.43
N ASP A 66 -11.71 11.07 -14.47
CA ASP A 66 -10.74 10.29 -15.23
C ASP A 66 -11.41 9.02 -15.82
N PRO A 67 -12.47 9.18 -16.64
CA PRO A 67 -13.22 8.04 -17.19
C PRO A 67 -12.39 7.18 -18.15
N ASP A 68 -11.37 7.75 -18.78
CA ASP A 68 -10.50 7.09 -19.74
C ASP A 68 -9.22 6.53 -19.10
N GLU A 69 -9.12 6.56 -17.76
CA GLU A 69 -7.99 6.06 -16.96
C GLU A 69 -6.62 6.59 -17.39
N LEU A 70 -6.53 7.89 -17.72
CA LEU A 70 -5.29 8.54 -18.12
C LEU A 70 -4.29 8.66 -16.97
N PHE A 71 -4.78 8.76 -15.73
CA PHE A 71 -3.93 8.75 -14.55
C PHE A 71 -3.73 7.32 -14.06
N LEU A 72 -2.47 6.87 -14.04
CA LEU A 72 -2.05 5.53 -13.63
C LEU A 72 -1.29 5.58 -12.28
N PRO A 73 -1.97 5.78 -11.14
CA PRO A 73 -1.32 5.84 -9.84
C PRO A 73 -0.87 4.45 -9.36
N ALA A 74 0.21 4.40 -8.58
CA ALA A 74 0.68 3.18 -7.92
C ALA A 74 -0.38 2.51 -7.01
N HIS A 75 -1.31 3.30 -6.47
CA HIS A 75 -2.44 2.83 -5.68
C HIS A 75 -3.75 3.20 -6.38
N ALA A 76 -4.13 2.41 -7.38
CA ALA A 76 -5.36 2.62 -8.14
C ALA A 76 -6.61 2.48 -7.26
N ILE A 77 -7.58 3.36 -7.51
CA ILE A 77 -8.96 3.21 -7.05
C ILE A 77 -9.69 2.39 -8.11
N THR A 78 -9.79 1.09 -7.87
CA THR A 78 -10.45 0.13 -8.77
C THR A 78 -11.88 -0.15 -8.32
N GLU A 79 -12.65 -0.85 -9.17
CA GLU A 79 -14.00 -1.34 -8.87
C GLU A 79 -14.10 -2.09 -7.54
#